data_AF-A0A954QLW0-F1
#
_entry.id   AF-A0A954QLW0-F1
#
_cell.length_a   1.000
_cell.length_b   1.000
_cell.length_c   1.000
_cell.angle_alpha   90.00
_cell.angle_beta   90.00
_cell.angle_gamma   90.00
#
_symmetry.space_group_name_H-M   'P 1'
#
loop_
_entity.id
_entity.type
_entity.pdbx_description
1 polymer ?
#
loop_
_entity_poly.entity_id
_entity_poly.type
_entity_poly.pdbx_seq_one_letter_code
_entity_poly.pdbx_strand_id
1 'polypeptide(L)'
;ARSAERRREAGPIAGAFADGLAEATRDLQPDSDFLVKLNERGRNPRVRYSLLIGTESFVARERVDHTQQWLDRAGERCRWLAKASDSFTKHVVPLEELIDCEGDGCVAVRRAQLPDVDDVEIGRFSHNGLLMNHDNDECQRCRSWVLARLNQQAATGSRVANF
;
A
#
# COMPACT_ATOMS: atom_id res chain seq x y z
N ALA A 1 3.57 28.61 -14.11
CA ALA A 1 4.29 29.47 -13.14
C ALA A 1 4.26 28.91 -11.71
N ARG A 2 3.08 28.76 -11.07
CA ARG A 2 2.94 28.32 -9.66
C ARG A 2 3.33 26.86 -9.30
N SER A 3 3.59 25.98 -10.26
CA SER A 3 4.02 24.58 -10.02
C SER A 3 5.55 24.45 -9.94
N ALA A 4 6.28 25.19 -10.78
CA ALA A 4 7.74 25.20 -10.75
C ALA A 4 8.30 25.81 -9.46
N GLU A 5 7.58 26.78 -8.88
CA GLU A 5 7.93 27.45 -7.64
C GLU A 5 7.74 26.51 -6.43
N ARG A 6 6.64 25.75 -6.38
CA ARG A 6 6.41 24.71 -5.35
C ARG A 6 7.38 23.54 -5.41
N ARG A 7 7.86 23.16 -6.60
CA ARG A 7 8.94 22.15 -6.75
C ARG A 7 10.27 22.60 -6.16
N ARG A 8 10.55 23.90 -6.17
CA ARG A 8 11.77 24.45 -5.55
C ARG A 8 11.66 24.51 -4.03
N GLU A 9 10.47 24.79 -3.49
CA GLU A 9 10.24 24.89 -2.04
C GLU A 9 10.12 23.54 -1.34
N ALA A 10 9.46 22.54 -1.95
CA ALA A 10 9.23 21.23 -1.34
C ALA A 10 10.36 20.21 -1.62
N GLY A 11 11.27 20.54 -2.54
CA GLY A 11 12.25 19.60 -3.09
C GLY A 11 11.65 18.70 -4.19
N PRO A 12 12.51 18.12 -5.06
CA PRO A 12 12.08 17.43 -6.28
C PRO A 12 11.18 16.22 -6.01
N ILE A 13 11.35 15.57 -4.87
CA ILE A 13 10.57 14.40 -4.45
C ILE A 13 9.20 14.82 -3.92
N ALA A 14 9.13 15.73 -2.94
CA ALA A 14 7.84 16.15 -2.38
C ALA A 14 6.99 16.93 -3.40
N GLY A 15 7.60 17.64 -4.35
CA GLY A 15 6.89 18.25 -5.48
C GLY A 15 6.31 17.23 -6.46
N ALA A 16 7.03 16.13 -6.72
CA ALA A 16 6.52 15.03 -7.55
C ALA A 16 5.45 14.20 -6.82
N PHE A 17 5.58 14.00 -5.50
CA PHE A 17 4.54 13.41 -4.68
C PHE A 17 3.29 14.29 -4.63
N ALA A 18 3.42 15.61 -4.43
CA ALA A 18 2.25 16.50 -4.37
C ALA A 18 1.52 16.64 -5.71
N ASP A 19 2.26 16.75 -6.83
CA ASP A 19 1.67 16.81 -8.17
C ASP A 19 1.10 15.43 -8.58
N GLY A 20 1.79 14.32 -8.30
CA GLY A 20 1.37 12.96 -8.65
C GLY A 20 0.30 12.35 -7.75
N LEU A 21 0.28 12.66 -6.44
CA LEU A 21 -0.79 12.22 -5.53
C LEU A 21 -2.12 12.80 -5.97
N ALA A 22 -2.21 14.07 -6.36
CA ALA A 22 -3.50 14.70 -6.62
C ALA A 22 -4.28 14.02 -7.78
N GLU A 23 -3.55 13.51 -8.78
CA GLU A 23 -4.14 12.79 -9.91
C GLU A 23 -4.33 11.30 -9.60
N ALA A 24 -3.32 10.64 -9.01
CA ALA A 24 -3.39 9.22 -8.68
C ALA A 24 -4.33 8.89 -7.51
N THR A 25 -4.60 9.84 -6.61
CA THR A 25 -5.44 9.59 -5.42
C THR A 25 -6.83 9.12 -5.80
N ARG A 26 -7.43 9.68 -6.87
CA ARG A 26 -8.77 9.27 -7.33
C ARG A 26 -8.76 7.86 -7.91
N ASP A 27 -7.75 7.55 -8.71
CA ASP A 27 -7.61 6.24 -9.34
C ASP A 27 -7.24 5.15 -8.32
N LEU A 28 -6.56 5.49 -7.23
CA LEU A 28 -6.14 4.54 -6.19
C LEU A 28 -7.17 4.38 -5.06
N GLN A 29 -8.29 5.09 -5.08
CA GLN A 29 -9.36 4.85 -4.11
C GLN A 29 -9.88 3.42 -4.24
N PRO A 30 -10.24 2.76 -3.13
CA PRO A 30 -10.99 1.51 -3.19
C PRO A 30 -12.20 1.68 -4.11
N ASP A 31 -12.43 0.68 -4.97
CA ASP A 31 -13.56 0.61 -5.89
C ASP A 31 -13.63 1.75 -6.93
N SER A 32 -12.52 2.46 -7.19
CA SER A 32 -12.46 3.44 -8.27
C SER A 32 -12.76 2.78 -9.63
N ASP A 33 -13.41 3.52 -10.54
CA ASP A 33 -13.68 3.07 -11.91
C ASP A 33 -12.39 2.59 -12.62
N PHE A 34 -11.25 3.22 -12.28
CA PHE A 34 -9.95 2.84 -12.81
C PHE A 34 -9.54 1.44 -12.33
N LEU A 35 -9.55 1.16 -11.02
CA LEU A 35 -9.15 -0.14 -10.48
C LEU A 35 -10.13 -1.24 -10.89
N VAL A 36 -11.44 -0.96 -10.94
CA VAL A 36 -12.44 -1.91 -11.44
C VAL A 36 -12.09 -2.32 -12.88
N LYS A 37 -11.93 -1.36 -13.78
CA LYS A 37 -11.58 -1.64 -15.19
C LYS A 37 -10.20 -2.27 -15.35
N LEU A 38 -9.25 -1.97 -14.46
CA LEU A 38 -7.91 -2.57 -14.48
C LEU A 38 -7.98 -4.05 -14.08
N ASN A 39 -8.73 -4.36 -13.01
CA ASN A 39 -8.86 -5.71 -12.47
C ASN A 39 -9.74 -6.63 -13.32
N GLU A 40 -10.62 -6.09 -14.16
CA GLU A 40 -11.38 -6.85 -15.16
C GLU A 40 -10.52 -7.39 -16.31
N ARG A 41 -9.29 -6.89 -16.49
CA ARG A 41 -8.43 -7.33 -17.59
C ARG A 41 -7.84 -8.70 -17.31
N GLY A 42 -7.94 -9.58 -18.31
CA GLY A 42 -7.28 -10.89 -18.28
C GLY A 42 -5.76 -10.74 -18.16
N ARG A 43 -5.14 -11.61 -17.34
CA ARG A 43 -3.68 -11.69 -17.22
C ARG A 43 -3.06 -12.31 -18.46
N ASN A 44 -1.83 -11.92 -18.78
CA ASN A 44 -1.11 -12.47 -19.91
C ASN A 44 -0.56 -13.86 -19.53
N PRO A 45 -0.98 -14.97 -20.17
CA PRO A 45 -0.56 -16.31 -19.80
C PRO A 45 0.93 -16.60 -20.06
N ARG A 46 1.63 -15.72 -20.80
CA ARG A 46 3.07 -15.82 -21.05
C ARG A 46 3.92 -15.13 -19.98
N VAL A 47 3.28 -14.45 -19.03
CA VAL A 47 3.96 -13.72 -17.95
C VAL A 47 3.74 -14.47 -16.65
N ARG A 48 4.82 -14.69 -15.90
CA ARG A 48 4.73 -15.19 -14.52
C ARG A 48 4.43 -14.01 -13.61
N TYR A 49 3.45 -14.17 -12.74
CA TYR A 49 3.08 -13.21 -11.71
C TYR A 49 3.52 -13.75 -10.36
N SER A 50 4.09 -12.88 -9.53
CA SER A 50 4.48 -13.18 -8.15
C SER A 50 4.14 -11.95 -7.30
N LEU A 51 3.68 -12.17 -6.07
CA LEU A 51 3.27 -11.12 -5.15
C LEU A 51 4.18 -11.09 -3.94
N LEU A 52 4.60 -9.89 -3.54
CA LEU A 52 5.35 -9.64 -2.31
C LEU A 52 4.58 -8.59 -1.52
N ILE A 53 4.05 -8.97 -0.35
CA ILE A 53 3.06 -8.19 0.40
C ILE A 53 3.61 -7.89 1.80
N GLY A 54 3.58 -6.60 2.18
CA GLY A 54 4.00 -6.13 3.50
C GLY A 54 2.88 -6.17 4.54
N THR A 55 3.26 -6.28 5.81
CA THR A 55 2.34 -6.36 6.97
C THR A 55 2.73 -5.43 8.11
N GLU A 56 3.71 -4.55 7.94
CA GLU A 56 4.17 -3.68 9.02
C GLU A 56 3.32 -2.41 9.13
N SER A 57 2.04 -2.57 9.51
CA SER A 57 1.19 -1.45 9.88
C SER A 57 1.50 -0.95 11.29
N PHE A 58 1.18 0.32 11.56
CA PHE A 58 1.75 1.06 12.71
C PHE A 58 0.78 1.26 13.88
N VAL A 59 -0.48 0.82 13.76
CA VAL A 59 -1.51 1.08 14.77
C VAL A 59 -2.14 -0.23 15.24
N ALA A 60 -2.14 -0.45 16.55
CA ALA A 60 -2.88 -1.56 17.14
C ALA A 60 -4.38 -1.20 17.24
N ARG A 61 -5.28 -2.16 16.99
CA ARG A 61 -6.74 -1.96 17.07
C ARG A 61 -7.18 -1.43 18.41
N GLU A 62 -6.56 -1.87 19.50
CA GLU A 62 -6.88 -1.39 20.83
C GLU A 62 -6.67 0.12 20.95
N ARG A 63 -5.69 0.70 20.22
CA ARG A 63 -5.48 2.15 20.18
C ARG A 63 -6.55 2.86 19.37
N VAL A 64 -7.01 2.27 18.27
CA VAL A 64 -8.11 2.80 17.46
C VAL A 64 -9.39 2.81 18.30
N ASP A 65 -9.70 1.70 18.94
CA ASP A 65 -10.89 1.55 19.79
C ASP A 65 -10.85 2.50 20.98
N HIS A 66 -9.70 2.61 21.66
CA HIS A 66 -9.54 3.56 22.76
C HIS A 66 -9.72 5.02 22.30
N THR A 67 -9.20 5.37 21.13
CA THR A 67 -9.35 6.71 20.54
C THR A 67 -10.81 7.00 20.21
N GLN A 68 -11.51 6.05 19.61
CA GLN A 68 -12.94 6.14 19.30
C GLN A 68 -13.77 6.35 20.58
N GLN A 69 -13.56 5.51 21.61
CA GLN A 69 -14.25 5.65 22.90
C GLN A 69 -13.97 6.99 23.60
N TRP A 70 -12.77 7.55 23.42
CA TRP A 70 -12.43 8.86 23.95
C TRP A 70 -13.15 9.97 23.18
N LEU A 71 -13.18 9.90 21.85
CA LEU A 71 -13.90 10.86 21.00
C LEU A 71 -15.40 10.86 21.29
N ASP A 72 -16.01 9.69 21.47
CA ASP A 72 -17.43 9.56 21.80
C ASP A 72 -17.77 10.22 23.13
N ARG A 73 -17.02 9.88 24.19
CA ARG A 73 -17.20 10.48 25.52
C ARG A 73 -16.98 11.98 25.53
N ALA A 74 -16.02 12.48 24.75
CA ALA A 74 -15.78 13.91 24.65
C ALA A 74 -16.84 14.62 23.78
N GLY A 75 -17.38 13.92 22.79
CA GLY A 75 -18.46 14.38 21.90
C GLY A 75 -19.78 14.65 22.64
N GLU A 76 -20.07 13.89 23.70
CA GLU A 76 -21.22 14.13 24.59
C GLU A 76 -21.22 15.56 25.19
N ARG A 77 -20.03 16.13 25.37
CA ARG A 77 -19.84 17.45 26.00
C ARG A 77 -19.47 18.53 25.00
N CYS A 78 -19.11 18.15 23.77
CA CYS A 78 -18.58 19.09 22.80
C CYS A 78 -18.95 18.72 21.36
N ARG A 79 -19.79 19.56 20.72
CA ARG A 79 -20.35 19.29 19.39
C ARG A 79 -19.31 19.11 18.29
N TRP A 80 -18.17 19.80 18.36
CA TRP A 80 -17.12 19.64 17.35
C TRP A 80 -16.37 18.31 17.53
N LEU A 81 -16.24 17.81 18.75
CA LEU A 81 -15.67 16.48 19.01
C LEU A 81 -16.62 15.36 18.58
N ALA A 82 -17.93 15.56 18.70
CA ALA A 82 -18.91 14.63 18.11
C ALA A 82 -18.70 14.49 16.59
N LYS A 83 -18.50 15.62 15.88
CA LYS A 83 -18.17 15.59 14.44
C LYS A 83 -16.82 14.93 14.14
N ALA A 84 -15.82 15.13 15.01
CA ALA A 84 -14.54 14.46 14.88
C ALA A 84 -14.68 12.94 15.07
N SER A 85 -15.53 12.51 16.00
CA SER A 85 -15.87 11.10 16.20
C SER A 85 -16.50 10.48 14.95
N ASP A 86 -17.52 11.12 14.39
CA ASP A 86 -18.17 10.67 13.15
C ASP A 86 -17.16 10.55 12.00
N SER A 87 -16.26 11.54 11.88
CA SER A 87 -15.21 11.55 10.87
C SER A 87 -14.19 10.42 11.08
N PHE A 88 -13.77 10.18 12.32
CA PHE A 88 -12.82 9.12 12.67
C PHE A 88 -13.41 7.73 12.40
N THR A 89 -14.66 7.48 12.82
CA THR A 89 -15.40 6.25 12.50
C THR A 89 -15.51 6.04 10.99
N LYS A 90 -15.83 7.10 10.23
CA LYS A 90 -16.03 6.99 8.78
C LYS A 90 -14.74 6.77 8.00
N HIS A 91 -13.64 7.39 8.43
CA HIS A 91 -12.45 7.52 7.60
C HIS A 91 -11.21 6.80 8.14
N VAL A 92 -11.13 6.49 9.44
CA VAL A 92 -9.94 5.88 10.05
C VAL A 92 -10.18 4.43 10.43
N VAL A 93 -11.32 4.13 11.09
CA VAL A 93 -11.66 2.77 11.51
C VAL A 93 -11.65 1.75 10.35
N PRO A 94 -12.09 2.09 9.12
CA PRO A 94 -12.06 1.16 7.98
C PRO A 94 -10.68 0.94 7.34
N LEU A 95 -9.64 1.66 7.78
CA LEU A 95 -8.29 1.60 7.19
C LEU A 95 -7.51 0.41 7.75
N GLU A 96 -7.86 -0.80 7.32
CA GLU A 96 -7.17 -2.05 7.67
C GLU A 96 -5.65 -1.99 7.40
N GLU A 97 -5.23 -1.26 6.36
CA GLU A 97 -3.82 -1.08 6.04
C GLU A 97 -2.99 -0.45 7.17
N LEU A 98 -3.66 0.25 8.10
CA LEU A 98 -3.03 0.90 9.25
C LEU A 98 -3.12 0.06 10.52
N ILE A 99 -3.97 -0.97 10.57
CA ILE A 99 -4.39 -1.62 11.81
C ILE A 99 -3.92 -3.08 11.86
N ASP A 100 -3.46 -3.55 13.03
CA ASP A 100 -3.18 -4.96 13.36
C ASP A 100 -2.30 -5.74 12.37
N CYS A 101 -1.33 -5.08 11.74
CA CYS A 101 -0.50 -5.69 10.71
C CYS A 101 -1.29 -6.24 9.50
N GLU A 102 -2.52 -5.75 9.26
CA GLU A 102 -3.37 -6.15 8.13
C GLU A 102 -3.02 -5.41 6.83
N GLY A 103 -1.89 -4.71 6.79
CA GLY A 103 -1.32 -4.09 5.61
C GLY A 103 0.05 -3.49 5.87
N ASP A 104 0.54 -2.75 4.90
CA ASP A 104 1.89 -2.18 4.91
C ASP A 104 1.93 -0.68 5.26
N GLY A 105 0.82 -0.14 5.76
CA GLY A 105 0.62 1.28 6.03
C GLY A 105 0.02 2.08 4.87
N CYS A 106 -0.11 1.49 3.67
CA CYS A 106 -0.76 2.13 2.52
C CYS A 106 -1.76 1.22 1.81
N VAL A 107 -1.51 -0.09 1.80
CA VAL A 107 -2.35 -1.09 1.13
C VAL A 107 -2.62 -2.24 2.10
N ALA A 108 -3.88 -2.63 2.21
CA ALA A 108 -4.29 -3.76 3.03
C ALA A 108 -3.88 -5.08 2.35
N VAL A 109 -3.46 -6.09 3.11
CA VAL A 109 -3.03 -7.41 2.61
C VAL A 109 -4.07 -8.00 1.65
N ARG A 110 -5.36 -7.96 2.03
CA ARG A 110 -6.45 -8.49 1.18
C ARG A 110 -6.57 -7.78 -0.17
N ARG A 111 -6.20 -6.49 -0.24
CA ARG A 111 -6.27 -5.67 -1.45
C ARG A 111 -5.02 -5.81 -2.32
N ALA A 112 -3.91 -6.24 -1.72
CA ALA A 112 -2.66 -6.52 -2.45
C ALA A 112 -2.68 -7.89 -3.17
N GLN A 113 -3.69 -8.72 -2.92
CA GLN A 113 -3.82 -10.02 -3.55
C GLN A 113 -4.33 -9.91 -5.00
N LEU A 114 -3.84 -10.78 -5.86
CA LEU A 114 -4.37 -11.01 -7.21
C LEU A 114 -5.01 -12.41 -7.23
N PRO A 115 -6.27 -12.55 -7.70
CA PRO A 115 -6.87 -13.87 -7.95
C PRO A 115 -5.94 -14.78 -8.77
N ASP A 116 -6.00 -16.09 -8.63
CA ASP A 116 -5.24 -17.04 -9.47
C ASP A 116 -3.69 -16.89 -9.47
N VAL A 117 -3.13 -16.13 -8.52
CA VAL A 117 -1.68 -15.99 -8.34
C VAL A 117 -1.30 -16.56 -6.97
N ASP A 118 -0.79 -17.79 -6.97
CA ASP A 118 -0.40 -18.50 -5.73
C ASP A 118 1.05 -18.21 -5.29
N ASP A 119 1.89 -17.65 -6.17
CA ASP A 119 3.28 -17.32 -5.88
C ASP A 119 3.38 -16.04 -5.04
N VAL A 120 2.99 -16.15 -3.78
CA VAL A 120 2.85 -15.04 -2.83
C VAL A 120 3.83 -15.18 -1.68
N GLU A 121 4.47 -14.06 -1.32
CA GLU A 121 5.28 -13.92 -0.12
C GLU A 121 4.75 -12.79 0.73
N ILE A 122 4.57 -13.09 2.01
CA ILE A 122 4.13 -12.13 3.01
C ILE A 122 5.31 -11.88 3.94
N GLY A 123 5.67 -10.61 4.11
CA GLY A 123 6.79 -10.23 4.95
C GLY A 123 6.46 -9.11 5.92
N ARG A 124 7.31 -8.97 6.94
CA ARG A 124 7.20 -7.89 7.94
C ARG A 124 7.99 -6.67 7.49
N PHE A 125 7.42 -5.93 6.55
CA PHE A 125 7.93 -4.65 6.09
C PHE A 125 6.76 -3.72 5.75
N SER A 126 6.99 -2.42 5.87
CA SER A 126 6.05 -1.36 5.47
C SER A 126 6.18 -1.04 3.98
N HIS A 127 5.25 -0.26 3.44
CA HIS A 127 5.17 0.08 2.02
C HIS A 127 6.51 0.61 1.45
N ASN A 128 7.19 1.44 2.23
CA ASN A 128 8.50 2.00 1.86
C ASN A 128 9.68 1.22 2.46
N GLY A 129 9.44 0.31 3.41
CA GLY A 129 10.49 -0.43 4.11
C GLY A 129 11.37 -1.24 3.15
N LEU A 130 10.77 -1.88 2.15
CA LEU A 130 11.51 -2.66 1.15
C LEU A 130 12.50 -1.81 0.33
N LEU A 131 12.20 -0.52 0.15
CA LEU A 131 13.01 0.42 -0.62
C LEU A 131 14.05 1.15 0.26
N MET A 132 13.70 1.47 1.51
CA MET A 132 14.50 2.36 2.37
C MET A 132 15.35 1.61 3.40
N ASN A 133 14.93 0.42 3.83
CA ASN A 133 15.61 -0.33 4.89
C ASN A 133 16.53 -1.40 4.30
N HIS A 134 17.72 -0.98 3.89
CA HIS A 134 18.72 -1.89 3.29
C HIS A 134 19.29 -2.90 4.29
N ASP A 135 19.43 -2.49 5.55
CA ASP A 135 20.07 -3.30 6.60
C ASP A 135 19.08 -4.15 7.40
N ASN A 136 17.79 -4.07 7.11
CA ASN A 136 16.77 -4.89 7.76
C ASN A 136 16.74 -6.31 7.15
N ASP A 137 16.95 -7.34 7.99
CA ASP A 137 17.02 -8.75 7.59
C ASP A 137 15.79 -9.21 6.80
N GLU A 138 14.59 -8.81 7.22
CA GLU A 138 13.34 -9.17 6.55
C GLU A 138 13.25 -8.54 5.16
N CYS A 139 13.66 -7.28 5.03
CA CYS A 139 13.73 -6.60 3.74
C CYS A 139 14.80 -7.25 2.82
N GLN A 140 15.93 -7.69 3.37
CA GLN A 140 16.95 -8.42 2.61
C GLN A 140 16.45 -9.80 2.14
N ARG A 141 15.72 -10.52 3.00
CA ARG A 141 15.07 -11.78 2.68
C ARG A 141 14.08 -11.60 1.53
N CYS A 142 13.23 -10.56 1.59
CA CYS A 142 12.26 -10.23 0.55
C CYS A 142 12.93 -9.86 -0.78
N ARG A 143 14.01 -9.07 -0.76
CA ARG A 143 14.79 -8.77 -1.96
C ARG A 143 15.43 -10.02 -2.56
N SER A 144 15.97 -10.90 -1.73
CA SER A 144 16.54 -12.18 -2.17
C SER A 144 15.49 -13.09 -2.80
N TRP A 145 14.27 -13.08 -2.25
CA TRP A 145 13.12 -13.81 -2.79
C TRP A 145 12.72 -13.34 -4.20
N VAL A 146 12.77 -12.03 -4.46
CA VAL A 146 12.54 -11.47 -5.81
C VAL A 146 13.65 -11.91 -6.76
N LEU A 147 14.92 -11.77 -6.36
CA LEU A 147 16.07 -12.15 -7.17
C LEU A 147 16.05 -13.63 -7.55
N ALA A 148 15.65 -14.52 -6.64
CA ALA A 148 15.53 -15.95 -6.91
C ALA A 148 14.56 -16.24 -8.07
N ARG A 149 13.42 -15.52 -8.14
CA ARG A 149 12.40 -15.71 -9.20
C ARG A 149 12.87 -15.19 -10.54
N LEU A 150 13.52 -14.04 -10.56
CA LEU A 150 14.11 -13.48 -11.78
C LEU A 150 15.19 -14.42 -12.33
N ASN A 151 16.04 -14.99 -11.46
CA ASN A 151 17.08 -15.93 -11.88
C ASN A 151 16.49 -17.26 -12.38
N GLN A 152 15.44 -17.78 -11.74
CA GLN A 152 14.72 -18.96 -12.24
C GLN A 152 14.13 -18.71 -13.63
N GLN A 153 13.57 -17.52 -13.88
CA GLN A 153 13.07 -17.16 -15.20
C GLN A 153 14.20 -17.06 -16.23
N ALA A 154 15.34 -16.49 -15.88
CA ALA A 154 16.50 -16.44 -16.77
C ALA A 154 17.01 -17.85 -17.13
N ALA A 155 17.06 -18.75 -16.14
CA ALA A 155 17.48 -20.14 -16.35
C ALA A 155 16.47 -20.92 -17.23
N THR A 156 15.16 -20.71 -17.03
CA THR A 156 14.11 -21.39 -17.79
C THR A 156 13.88 -20.76 -19.17
N GLY A 157 14.15 -19.46 -19.31
CA GLY A 157 13.92 -18.64 -20.50
C GLY A 157 15.06 -18.68 -21.54
N SER A 158 16.21 -19.27 -21.22
CA SER A 158 17.35 -19.40 -22.16
C SER A 158 17.12 -20.45 -23.28
N ARG A 159 15.87 -20.88 -23.54
CA ARG A 159 15.54 -21.84 -24.60
C ARG A 159 14.48 -21.42 -25.62
N VAL A 160 13.95 -20.20 -25.57
CA VAL A 160 12.97 -19.71 -26.57
C VAL A 160 13.14 -18.18 -26.67
N ALA A 161 13.53 -17.52 -27.77
CA ALA A 161 13.50 -17.85 -29.18
C ALA A 161 14.64 -17.11 -29.92
N ASN A 162 15.24 -17.78 -30.91
CA ASN A 162 15.70 -17.10 -32.11
C ASN A 162 14.43 -16.66 -32.87
N PHE A 163 14.29 -15.35 -33.10
CA PHE A 163 13.50 -14.81 -34.19
C PHE A 163 14.47 -14.12 -35.16
#